data_AF-A0A550C5G6-F1
#
_entry.id   AF-A0A550C5G6-F1
#
_cell.length_a   1.000
_cell.length_b   1.000
_cell.length_c   1.000
_cell.angle_alpha   90.00
_cell.angle_beta   90.00
_cell.angle_gamma   90.00
#
_symmetry.space_group_name_H-M   'P 1'
#
loop_
_entity.id
_entity.type
_entity.pdbx_description
1 polymer ?
#
loop_
_entity_poly.entity_id
_entity_poly.type
_entity_poly.pdbx_seq_one_letter_code
_entity_poly.pdbx_strand_id
1 'polypeptide(L)'
;MSAILNKLRKEERQCTVAVIQYERNDFSVGHEEQFHWALVAVVSKKDLSIRSVAWQVSDRHYSDGRPMEWILHDNEVEVNKTFKCLGGVILGQISEKDVDKARKLVRELQQPKPKFQGWNCRDWVMEVIQNIFIPNGWAAAGATSQRSLLPSLRSASRASKSASQYHKRPMPQLVAFDP
;
A
#
# COMPACT_ATOMS: atom_id res chain seq x y z
N MET A 1 -19.12 41.55 1.07
CA MET A 1 -17.84 40.87 1.42
C MET A 1 -17.91 39.36 1.14
N SER A 2 -18.15 38.90 -0.10
CA SER A 2 -18.42 37.47 -0.36
C SER A 2 -17.74 36.84 -1.58
N ALA A 3 -16.96 37.57 -2.37
CA ALA A 3 -16.33 37.02 -3.59
C ALA A 3 -14.82 36.73 -3.45
N ILE A 4 -14.15 37.31 -2.45
CA ILE A 4 -12.70 37.22 -2.27
C ILE A 4 -12.30 35.97 -1.45
N LEU A 5 -13.17 35.52 -0.52
CA LEU A 5 -12.93 34.33 0.31
C LEU A 5 -13.02 33.01 -0.47
N ASN A 6 -13.78 32.97 -1.57
CA ASN A 6 -13.89 31.76 -2.42
C ASN A 6 -12.71 31.57 -3.39
N LYS A 7 -11.80 32.56 -3.52
CA LYS A 7 -10.67 32.51 -4.46
C LYS A 7 -9.37 31.95 -3.86
N LEU A 8 -9.31 31.64 -2.57
CA LEU A 8 -8.08 31.20 -1.88
C LEU A 8 -8.08 29.78 -1.34
N ARG A 9 -9.16 29.01 -1.49
CA ARG A 9 -9.15 27.58 -1.18
C ARG A 9 -8.83 26.80 -2.46
N LYS A 10 -7.54 26.73 -2.80
CA LYS A 10 -7.08 25.67 -3.71
C LYS A 10 -7.45 24.35 -3.00
N GLU A 11 -8.41 23.60 -3.55
CA GLU A 11 -8.82 22.34 -2.95
C GLU A 11 -7.58 21.49 -2.71
N GLU A 12 -7.44 21.02 -1.47
CA GLU A 12 -6.30 20.23 -1.09
C GLU A 12 -6.40 18.88 -1.79
N ARG A 13 -5.39 18.58 -2.60
CA ARG A 13 -5.36 17.33 -3.35
C ARG A 13 -5.29 16.15 -2.38
N GLN A 14 -6.24 15.25 -2.51
CA GLN A 14 -6.29 14.00 -1.75
C GLN A 14 -5.63 12.88 -2.54
N CYS A 15 -4.83 12.08 -1.85
CA CYS A 15 -4.26 10.84 -2.34
C CYS A 15 -5.03 9.65 -1.76
N THR A 16 -5.31 8.65 -2.59
CA THR A 16 -5.95 7.41 -2.12
C THR A 16 -4.92 6.58 -1.36
N VAL A 17 -5.22 6.22 -0.11
CA VAL A 17 -4.43 5.26 0.66
C VAL A 17 -4.93 3.85 0.37
N ALA A 18 -4.02 2.94 0.03
CA ALA A 18 -4.35 1.56 -0.24
C ALA A 18 -3.26 0.60 0.25
N VAL A 19 -3.66 -0.62 0.62
CA VAL A 19 -2.72 -1.76 0.68
C VAL A 19 -2.74 -2.43 -0.68
N ILE A 20 -1.57 -2.54 -1.29
CA ILE A 20 -1.38 -3.29 -2.54
C ILE A 20 -0.60 -4.56 -2.27
N GLN A 21 -0.78 -5.54 -3.14
CA GLN A 21 -0.14 -6.84 -3.03
C GLN A 21 0.61 -7.21 -4.31
N TYR A 22 1.75 -7.87 -4.12
CA TYR A 22 2.61 -8.35 -5.18
C TYR A 22 2.76 -9.86 -5.12
N GLU A 23 2.58 -10.49 -6.28
CA GLU A 23 2.81 -11.91 -6.52
C GLU A 23 4.26 -12.28 -6.16
N ARG A 24 4.42 -13.34 -5.37
CA ARG A 24 5.71 -13.98 -5.10
C ARG A 24 5.94 -15.10 -6.10
N ASN A 25 7.20 -15.50 -6.32
CA ASN A 25 7.51 -16.49 -7.37
C ASN A 25 6.79 -17.84 -7.18
N ASP A 26 6.53 -18.21 -5.92
CA ASP A 26 5.96 -19.52 -5.58
C ASP A 26 4.43 -19.51 -5.41
N PHE A 27 3.80 -18.33 -5.55
CA PHE A 27 2.37 -18.15 -5.26
C PHE A 27 1.69 -17.36 -6.36
N SER A 28 0.43 -17.68 -6.65
CA SER A 28 -0.41 -16.92 -7.58
C SER A 28 -1.80 -16.68 -6.99
N VAL A 29 -2.68 -16.05 -7.77
CA VAL A 29 -4.06 -15.68 -7.37
C VAL A 29 -4.75 -16.88 -6.72
N GLY A 30 -5.35 -16.66 -5.55
CA GLY A 30 -5.86 -17.73 -4.66
C GLY A 30 -5.00 -17.97 -3.42
N HIS A 31 -3.80 -17.39 -3.35
CA HIS A 31 -2.87 -17.46 -2.22
C HIS A 31 -2.48 -16.06 -1.72
N GLU A 32 -3.44 -15.14 -1.65
CA GLU A 32 -3.20 -13.73 -1.27
C GLU A 32 -2.58 -13.59 0.12
N GLU A 33 -2.82 -14.56 1.01
CA GLU A 33 -2.16 -14.69 2.29
C GLU A 33 -0.69 -15.14 2.22
N GLN A 34 -0.07 -15.16 1.05
CA GLN A 34 1.35 -15.44 0.86
C GLN A 34 2.06 -14.31 0.10
N PHE A 35 1.31 -13.31 -0.37
CA PHE A 35 1.85 -12.22 -1.17
C PHE A 35 2.62 -11.20 -0.34
N HIS A 36 3.49 -10.47 -1.04
CA HIS A 36 4.17 -9.32 -0.47
C HIS A 36 3.21 -8.12 -0.44
N TRP A 37 3.08 -7.45 0.70
CA TRP A 37 2.21 -6.28 0.83
C TRP A 37 3.02 -4.99 0.94
N ALA A 38 2.46 -3.93 0.38
CA ALA A 38 2.94 -2.57 0.54
C ALA A 38 1.77 -1.63 0.83
N LEU A 39 2.01 -0.60 1.63
CA LEU A 39 1.07 0.50 1.81
C LEU A 39 1.42 1.60 0.82
N VAL A 40 0.43 2.17 0.15
CA VAL A 40 0.66 3.24 -0.84
C VAL A 40 -0.27 4.41 -0.66
N ALA A 41 0.23 5.61 -0.95
CA ALA A 41 -0.57 6.79 -1.23
C ALA A 41 -0.52 7.05 -2.74
N VAL A 42 -1.64 6.87 -3.43
CA VAL A 42 -1.75 7.08 -4.89
C VAL A 42 -1.80 8.57 -5.17
N VAL A 43 -0.73 9.08 -5.76
CA VAL A 43 -0.56 10.51 -6.05
C VAL A 43 -1.20 10.88 -7.38
N SER A 44 -1.07 10.04 -8.42
CA SER A 44 -1.67 10.32 -9.72
C SER A 44 -1.96 9.07 -10.55
N LYS A 45 -3.01 9.13 -11.35
CA LYS A 45 -3.29 8.20 -12.45
C LYS A 45 -3.31 9.01 -13.75
N LYS A 46 -2.25 8.94 -14.55
CA LYS A 46 -2.14 9.68 -15.83
C LYS A 46 -1.62 8.76 -16.90
N ASP A 47 -2.22 8.81 -18.09
CA ASP A 47 -1.69 8.19 -19.32
C ASP A 47 -1.22 6.74 -19.10
N LEU A 48 -1.95 6.01 -18.25
CA LEU A 48 -1.72 4.62 -17.82
C LEU A 48 -0.73 4.40 -16.66
N SER A 49 0.07 5.39 -16.25
CA SER A 49 0.95 5.31 -15.08
C SER A 49 0.20 5.63 -13.79
N ILE A 50 0.36 4.76 -12.78
CA ILE A 50 -0.17 4.94 -11.44
C ILE A 50 1.01 5.24 -10.50
N ARG A 51 1.27 6.53 -10.32
CA ARG A 51 2.33 7.02 -9.43
C ARG A 51 1.86 7.08 -8.00
N SER A 52 2.66 6.54 -7.10
CA SER A 52 2.37 6.46 -5.67
C SER A 52 3.63 6.68 -4.84
N VAL A 53 3.46 7.12 -3.59
CA VAL A 53 4.49 6.90 -2.55
C VAL A 53 4.18 5.55 -1.91
N ALA A 54 5.18 4.66 -1.84
CA ALA A 54 5.02 3.33 -1.28
C ALA A 54 5.87 3.15 -0.03
N TRP A 55 5.28 2.56 1.00
CA TRP A 55 5.91 2.10 2.22
C TRP A 55 5.86 0.57 2.26
N GLN A 56 7.02 -0.06 2.30
CA GLN A 56 7.14 -1.52 2.34
C GLN A 56 8.43 -1.95 3.00
N VAL A 57 8.45 -3.20 3.48
CA VAL A 57 9.64 -3.80 4.09
C VAL A 57 9.96 -5.12 3.42
N SER A 58 11.24 -5.37 3.18
CA SER A 58 11.73 -6.61 2.61
C SER A 58 12.84 -7.18 3.48
N ASP A 59 12.84 -8.51 3.63
CA ASP A 59 13.95 -9.25 4.19
C ASP A 59 15.07 -9.41 3.15
N ARG A 60 16.30 -9.16 3.57
CA ARG A 60 17.49 -9.35 2.78
C ARG A 60 18.30 -10.48 3.39
N HIS A 61 18.46 -11.54 2.59
CA HIS A 61 19.35 -12.64 2.89
C HIS A 61 20.70 -12.38 2.22
N TYR A 62 21.78 -12.61 2.97
CA TYR A 62 23.14 -12.49 2.45
C TYR A 62 23.75 -13.88 2.31
N SER A 63 24.33 -14.16 1.15
CA SER A 63 24.98 -15.45 0.86
C SER A 63 26.28 -15.67 1.61
N ASP A 64 26.82 -14.63 2.25
CA ASP A 64 28.08 -14.63 2.99
C ASP A 64 27.90 -14.94 4.48
N GLY A 65 26.71 -15.38 4.90
CA GLY A 65 26.42 -15.77 6.28
C GLY A 65 26.10 -14.61 7.22
N ARG A 66 26.03 -13.36 6.73
CA ARG A 66 25.54 -12.24 7.54
C ARG A 66 24.10 -12.49 8.01
N PRO A 67 23.72 -11.95 9.18
CA PRO A 67 22.34 -12.00 9.64
C PRO A 67 21.37 -11.43 8.60
N MET A 68 20.17 -12.00 8.54
CA MET A 68 19.07 -11.44 7.76
C MET A 68 18.76 -10.02 8.26
N GLU A 69 18.63 -9.09 7.32
CA GLU A 69 18.28 -7.69 7.63
C GLU A 69 16.91 -7.35 7.04
N TRP A 70 16.15 -6.54 7.76
CA TRP A 70 14.92 -5.96 7.24
C TRP A 70 15.16 -4.53 6.77
N ILE A 71 14.76 -4.24 5.53
CA ILE A 71 14.97 -2.95 4.90
C ILE A 71 13.61 -2.28 4.68
N LEU A 72 13.49 -1.04 5.19
CA LEU A 72 12.37 -0.15 4.90
C LEU A 72 12.61 0.59 3.58
N HIS A 73 11.62 0.55 2.69
CA HIS A 73 11.57 1.34 1.47
C HIS A 73 10.36 2.28 1.52
N ASP A 74 10.58 3.57 1.30
CA ASP A 74 9.56 4.63 1.41
C ASP A 74 9.59 5.65 0.25
N ASN A 75 9.88 5.14 -0.95
CA ASN A 75 10.12 5.91 -2.16
C ASN A 75 8.87 6.04 -3.06
N GLU A 76 8.96 6.95 -4.03
CA GLU A 76 8.00 6.99 -5.13
C GLU A 76 8.14 5.75 -6.02
N VAL A 77 7.00 5.22 -6.46
CA VAL A 77 6.90 4.05 -7.33
C VAL A 77 5.80 4.23 -8.36
N GLU A 78 5.94 3.49 -9.47
CA GLU A 78 4.84 3.22 -10.38
C GLU A 78 4.31 1.81 -10.11
N VAL A 79 3.10 1.70 -9.56
CA VAL A 79 2.57 0.41 -9.08
C VAL A 79 2.22 -0.54 -10.23
N ASN A 80 2.01 -0.03 -11.44
CA ASN A 80 1.70 -0.80 -12.63
C ASN A 80 2.93 -1.03 -13.55
N LYS A 81 4.15 -0.93 -13.01
CA LYS A 81 5.38 -1.23 -13.78
C LYS A 81 5.59 -2.73 -14.04
N THR A 82 4.91 -3.60 -13.29
CA THR A 82 5.11 -5.06 -13.34
C THR A 82 3.78 -5.82 -13.26
N PHE A 83 3.69 -6.96 -13.95
CA PHE A 83 2.56 -7.89 -13.85
C PHE A 83 2.43 -8.53 -12.46
N LYS A 84 3.45 -8.42 -11.62
CA LYS A 84 3.39 -8.91 -10.23
C LYS A 84 2.46 -8.11 -9.35
N CYS A 85 2.17 -6.84 -9.67
CA CYS A 85 1.22 -6.05 -8.88
C CYS A 85 -0.21 -6.53 -9.15
N LEU A 86 -0.83 -7.16 -8.15
CA LEU A 86 -2.16 -7.74 -8.23
C LEU A 86 -3.23 -6.83 -7.59
N GLY A 87 -3.02 -5.51 -7.69
CA GLY A 87 -3.95 -4.53 -7.18
C GLY A 87 -3.93 -4.44 -5.66
N GLY A 88 -5.03 -3.92 -5.10
CA GLY A 88 -5.10 -3.63 -3.68
C GLY A 88 -6.47 -3.20 -3.19
N VAL A 89 -6.51 -2.89 -1.90
CA VAL A 89 -7.71 -2.45 -1.19
C VAL A 89 -7.54 -1.01 -0.73
N ILE A 90 -8.53 -0.17 -1.03
CA ILE A 90 -8.58 1.24 -0.62
C ILE A 90 -8.94 1.30 0.86
N LEU A 91 -8.06 1.89 1.67
CA LEU A 91 -8.28 2.05 3.10
C LEU A 91 -8.84 3.43 3.46
N GLY A 92 -8.52 4.47 2.68
CA GLY A 92 -8.88 5.83 3.01
C GLY A 92 -8.23 6.87 2.11
N GLN A 93 -8.05 8.07 2.63
CA GLN A 93 -7.45 9.19 1.94
C GLN A 93 -6.46 9.91 2.85
N ILE A 94 -5.44 10.49 2.23
CA ILE A 94 -4.44 11.33 2.88
C ILE A 94 -4.25 12.58 2.04
N SER A 95 -4.11 13.75 2.67
CA SER A 95 -3.78 14.96 1.93
C SER A 95 -2.37 14.84 1.32
N GLU A 96 -2.14 15.43 0.15
CA GLU A 96 -0.81 15.41 -0.48
C GLU A 96 0.28 16.00 0.44
N LYS A 97 -0.07 16.97 1.29
CA LYS A 97 0.85 17.58 2.27
C LYS A 97 1.16 16.65 3.44
N ASP A 98 0.22 15.79 3.82
CA ASP A 98 0.41 14.84 4.91
C ASP A 98 1.21 13.60 4.49
N VAL A 99 1.47 13.38 3.19
CA VAL A 99 2.29 12.25 2.73
C VAL A 99 3.71 12.31 3.31
N ASP A 100 4.33 13.50 3.36
CA ASP A 100 5.65 13.67 3.98
C ASP A 100 5.61 13.51 5.50
N LYS A 101 4.51 13.95 6.14
CA LYS A 101 4.26 13.70 7.57
C LYS A 101 4.15 12.19 7.83
N ALA A 102 3.40 11.45 7.02
CA ALA A 102 3.28 10.00 7.12
C ALA A 102 4.64 9.33 6.94
N ARG A 103 5.43 9.76 5.95
CA ARG A 103 6.80 9.25 5.73
C ARG A 103 7.66 9.43 6.99
N LYS A 104 7.64 10.62 7.58
CA LYS A 104 8.39 10.92 8.81
C LYS A 104 7.93 10.03 9.98
N LEU A 105 6.62 9.92 10.21
CA LEU A 105 6.05 9.09 11.27
C LEU A 105 6.43 7.61 11.10
N VAL A 106 6.36 7.07 9.88
CA VAL A 106 6.74 5.67 9.59
C VAL A 106 8.22 5.44 9.90
N ARG A 107 9.10 6.36 9.48
CA ARG A 107 10.54 6.27 9.79
C ARG A 107 10.83 6.37 11.28
N GLU A 108 10.14 7.22 12.01
CA GLU A 108 10.44 7.44 13.43
C GLU A 108 9.86 6.35 14.32
N LEU A 109 8.65 5.86 14.00
CA LEU A 109 7.86 5.05 14.92
C LEU A 109 7.77 3.57 14.51
N GLN A 110 7.94 3.24 13.22
CA GLN A 110 7.66 1.90 12.72
C GLN A 110 8.85 1.28 11.96
N GLN A 111 10.01 1.26 12.60
CA GLN A 111 11.18 0.54 12.09
C GLN A 111 10.91 -0.98 12.00
N PRO A 112 11.37 -1.66 10.93
CA PRO A 112 11.10 -3.08 10.73
C PRO A 112 11.94 -3.94 11.68
N LYS A 113 11.35 -4.25 12.83
CA LYS A 113 11.96 -5.11 13.84
C LYS A 113 11.04 -6.31 14.07
N PRO A 114 11.47 -7.54 13.74
CA PRO A 114 10.71 -8.74 14.04
C PRO A 114 10.36 -8.82 15.53
N LYS A 115 9.09 -9.08 15.84
CA LYS A 115 8.58 -9.13 17.23
C LYS A 115 8.22 -10.54 17.68
N PHE A 116 8.04 -11.46 16.74
CA PHE A 116 7.67 -12.85 16.98
C PHE A 116 8.15 -13.72 15.83
N GLN A 117 8.18 -15.04 16.06
CA GLN A 117 8.54 -16.01 15.02
C GLN A 117 7.51 -16.00 13.89
N GLY A 118 7.96 -15.82 12.64
CA GLY A 118 7.08 -15.74 11.47
C GLY A 118 6.60 -14.33 11.12
N TRP A 119 7.04 -13.31 11.88
CA TRP A 119 6.81 -11.91 11.52
C TRP A 119 7.32 -11.61 10.11
N ASN A 120 6.50 -10.93 9.30
CA ASN A 120 6.81 -10.64 7.91
C ASN A 120 6.30 -9.26 7.47
N CYS A 121 6.49 -8.95 6.19
CA CYS A 121 6.09 -7.67 5.58
C CYS A 121 4.61 -7.29 5.80
N ARG A 122 3.71 -8.26 5.89
CA ARG A 122 2.27 -8.00 6.10
C ARG A 122 2.00 -7.59 7.55
N ASP A 123 2.69 -8.20 8.50
CA ASP A 123 2.62 -7.80 9.90
C ASP A 123 3.09 -6.35 10.05
N TRP A 124 4.19 -6.00 9.41
CA TRP A 124 4.66 -4.61 9.38
C TRP A 124 3.63 -3.64 8.77
N VAL A 125 3.01 -3.99 7.64
CA VAL A 125 1.95 -3.16 7.02
C VAL A 125 0.79 -2.96 7.99
N MET A 126 0.35 -4.02 8.68
CA MET A 126 -0.72 -3.92 9.67
C MET A 126 -0.35 -3.02 10.86
N GLU A 127 0.90 -3.08 11.32
CA GLU A 127 1.39 -2.20 12.37
C GLU A 127 1.37 -0.73 11.94
N VAL A 128 1.80 -0.41 10.72
CA VAL A 128 1.72 0.96 10.17
C VAL A 128 0.26 1.43 10.09
N ILE A 129 -0.64 0.57 9.63
CA ILE A 129 -2.07 0.91 9.52
C ILE A 129 -2.64 1.24 10.91
N GLN A 130 -2.42 0.36 11.89
CA GLN A 130 -3.00 0.48 13.23
C GLN A 130 -2.38 1.59 14.06
N ASN A 131 -1.06 1.79 13.98
CA ASN A 131 -0.35 2.72 14.86
C ASN A 131 -0.24 4.13 14.27
N ILE A 132 -0.33 4.27 12.94
CA ILE A 132 -0.10 5.54 12.26
C ILE A 132 -1.32 5.96 11.46
N PHE A 133 -1.80 5.15 10.51
CA PHE A 133 -2.81 5.62 9.56
C PHE A 133 -4.20 5.72 10.16
N ILE A 134 -4.66 4.75 10.94
CA ILE A 134 -5.95 4.82 11.63
C ILE A 134 -5.98 6.00 12.63
N PRO A 135 -5.00 6.16 13.54
CA PRO A 135 -5.01 7.28 14.50
C PRO A 135 -4.94 8.68 13.86
N ASN A 136 -4.36 8.79 12.66
CA ASN A 136 -4.34 10.06 11.91
C ASN A 136 -5.56 10.23 10.98
N GLY A 137 -6.52 9.31 10.98
CA GLY A 137 -7.72 9.37 10.14
C GLY A 137 -7.48 9.11 8.64
N TRP A 138 -6.33 8.52 8.28
CA TRP A 138 -5.94 8.23 6.88
C TRP A 138 -6.38 6.84 6.40
N ALA A 139 -6.83 5.97 7.30
CA ALA A 139 -7.35 4.64 7.00
C ALA A 139 -8.60 4.35 7.83
N ALA A 140 -9.49 3.52 7.26
CA ALA A 140 -10.71 3.08 7.91
C ALA A 140 -10.42 2.29 9.20
N ALA A 141 -11.15 2.60 10.26
CA ALA A 141 -10.98 1.95 11.57
C ALA A 141 -11.26 0.44 11.55
N GLY A 142 -11.94 -0.09 10.53
CA GLY A 142 -12.17 -1.53 10.36
C GLY A 142 -10.98 -2.31 9.79
N ALA A 143 -9.95 -1.64 9.26
CA ALA A 143 -8.77 -2.28 8.69
C ALA A 143 -7.77 -2.75 9.76
N THR A 144 -8.25 -3.56 10.72
CA THR A 144 -7.51 -3.90 11.95
C THR A 144 -6.73 -5.20 11.89
N SER A 145 -6.90 -6.02 10.85
CA SER A 145 -6.19 -7.29 10.74
C SER A 145 -5.90 -7.68 9.29
N GLN A 146 -4.95 -8.58 9.09
CA GLN A 146 -4.78 -9.18 7.76
C GLN A 146 -6.08 -9.87 7.31
N ARG A 147 -6.78 -10.54 8.23
CA ARG A 147 -8.04 -11.24 7.97
C ARG A 147 -9.13 -10.33 7.43
N SER A 148 -9.26 -9.10 7.94
CA SER A 148 -10.26 -8.15 7.45
C SER A 148 -9.94 -7.69 6.03
N LEU A 149 -8.66 -7.60 5.64
CA LEU A 149 -8.27 -7.15 4.29
C LEU A 149 -8.36 -8.25 3.22
N LEU A 150 -8.20 -9.53 3.61
CA LEU A 150 -8.08 -10.64 2.66
C LEU A 150 -9.26 -10.80 1.68
N PRO A 151 -10.54 -10.64 2.07
CA PRO A 151 -11.66 -10.73 1.13
C PRO A 151 -11.55 -9.69 0.00
N SER A 152 -11.31 -8.42 0.33
CA SER A 152 -11.13 -7.35 -0.66
C SER A 152 -9.86 -7.56 -1.48
N LEU A 153 -8.76 -8.02 -0.87
CA LEU A 153 -7.52 -8.31 -1.60
C LEU A 153 -7.70 -9.45 -2.62
N ARG A 154 -8.46 -10.50 -2.29
CA ARG A 154 -8.84 -11.56 -3.25
C ARG A 154 -9.67 -11.04 -4.41
N SER A 155 -10.57 -10.10 -4.15
CA SER A 155 -11.34 -9.45 -5.21
C SER A 155 -10.43 -8.59 -6.10
N ALA A 156 -9.50 -7.84 -5.51
CA ALA A 156 -8.53 -7.03 -6.24
C ALA A 156 -7.57 -7.88 -7.10
N SER A 157 -7.07 -9.00 -6.58
CA SER A 157 -6.14 -9.87 -7.31
C SER A 157 -6.78 -10.48 -8.55
N ARG A 158 -8.00 -11.00 -8.41
CA ARG A 158 -8.80 -11.53 -9.53
C ARG A 158 -9.07 -10.45 -10.58
N ALA A 159 -9.58 -9.30 -10.15
CA ALA A 159 -9.87 -8.19 -11.05
C ALA A 159 -8.62 -7.71 -11.80
N SER A 160 -7.49 -7.59 -11.10
CA SER A 160 -6.20 -7.20 -11.68
C SER A 160 -5.69 -8.23 -12.70
N LYS A 161 -5.75 -9.52 -12.36
CA LYS A 161 -5.31 -10.59 -13.26
C LYS A 161 -6.15 -10.62 -14.53
N SER A 162 -7.48 -10.54 -14.41
CA SER A 162 -8.40 -10.49 -15.56
C SER A 162 -8.15 -9.26 -16.43
N ALA A 163 -8.04 -8.07 -15.83
CA ALA A 163 -7.76 -6.84 -16.56
C ALA A 163 -6.40 -6.90 -17.29
N SER A 164 -5.38 -7.44 -16.62
CA SER A 164 -4.05 -7.60 -17.22
C SER A 164 -4.02 -8.59 -18.38
N GLN A 165 -4.74 -9.71 -18.26
CA GLN A 165 -4.86 -10.71 -19.33
C GLN A 165 -5.62 -10.17 -20.54
N TYR A 166 -6.66 -9.36 -20.30
CA TYR A 166 -7.45 -8.74 -21.36
C TYR A 166 -6.67 -7.65 -22.10
N HIS A 167 -6.07 -6.71 -21.36
CA HIS A 167 -5.33 -5.59 -21.96
C HIS A 167 -3.87 -5.90 -22.32
N LYS A 168 -3.38 -7.11 -22.03
CA LYS A 168 -1.99 -7.55 -22.25
C LYS A 168 -0.94 -6.61 -21.64
N ARG A 169 -1.26 -6.02 -20.47
CA ARG A 169 -0.37 -5.11 -19.74
C ARG A 169 -0.68 -5.12 -18.24
N PRO A 170 0.21 -4.66 -17.36
CA PRO A 170 -0.11 -4.54 -15.93
C PRO A 170 -1.26 -3.56 -15.70
N MET A 171 -2.33 -4.03 -15.03
CA MET A 171 -3.56 -3.28 -14.79
C MET A 171 -4.05 -3.52 -13.35
N PRO A 172 -3.27 -3.15 -12.33
CA PRO A 172 -3.67 -3.34 -10.94
C PRO A 172 -4.96 -2.57 -10.63
N GLN A 173 -5.93 -3.27 -10.06
CA GLN A 173 -7.22 -2.73 -9.66
C GLN A 173 -7.22 -2.43 -8.16
N LEU A 174 -7.73 -1.26 -7.80
CA LEU A 174 -8.00 -0.92 -6.40
C LEU A 174 -9.50 -1.09 -6.15
N VAL A 175 -9.85 -1.89 -5.17
CA VAL A 175 -11.24 -2.12 -4.77
C VAL A 175 -11.53 -1.45 -3.44
N ALA A 176 -12.81 -1.18 -3.16
CA ALA A 176 -13.22 -0.67 -1.86
C ALA A 176 -12.94 -1.71 -0.76
N PHE A 177 -12.57 -1.24 0.42
CA PHE A 177 -12.54 -2.06 1.62
C PHE A 177 -13.97 -2.44 2.02
N ASP A 178 -14.20 -3.74 2.21
CA ASP A 178 -15.47 -4.31 2.64
C ASP A 178 -15.18 -5.18 3.89
N PRO A 179 -15.37 -4.63 5.11
CA PRO A 179 -14.94 -5.24 6.37
C PRO A 179 -15.69 -6.50 6.77
#